data_AF-A0A7X7IUF9-F1
#
_entry.id   AF-A0A7X7IUF9-F1
#
_cell.length_a   1.000
_cell.length_b   1.000
_cell.length_c   1.000
_cell.angle_alpha   90.00
_cell.angle_beta   90.00
_cell.angle_gamma   90.00
#
_symmetry.space_group_name_H-M   'P 1'
#
loop_
_entity.id
_entity.type
_entity.pdbx_description
1 polymer ?
#
loop_
_entity_poly.entity_id
_entity_poly.type
_entity_poly.pdbx_seq_one_letter_code
_entity_poly.pdbx_strand_id
1 'polypeptide(L)'
;AIISGNTEREAVGESPLWPGLSADFSGATKNYAQAPDAETYFTDLVARPCMPYPLGWFHFAGAGVAAASNREDFLEGDRNVWNVVAGLDENASDAAPFLFTRNLDITMDDLRNENVDLRTRLDARMKPFGREFVVVVRKGGAMEVLKRRRLTREAFLGGTVFNQTTNRHATVVLKAKIRPPKRTE
;
A
#
# COMPACT_ATOMS: atom_id res chain seq x y z
N ALA A 1 6.14 8.72 8.97
CA ALA A 1 4.93 8.69 9.82
C ALA A 1 4.63 7.28 10.29
N ILE A 2 4.17 6.36 9.43
CA ILE A 2 3.78 4.99 9.82
C ILE A 2 4.89 4.23 10.57
N ILE A 3 6.14 4.26 10.08
CA ILE A 3 7.28 3.62 10.76
C ILE A 3 7.50 4.18 12.16
N SER A 4 7.58 5.51 12.28
CA SER A 4 7.72 6.18 13.58
C SER A 4 6.56 5.83 14.53
N GLY A 5 5.33 5.84 14.02
CA GLY A 5 4.15 5.49 14.81
C GLY A 5 4.17 4.03 15.28
N ASN A 6 4.73 3.11 14.49
CA ASN A 6 4.94 1.73 14.93
C ASN A 6 5.97 1.64 16.07
N THR A 7 7.11 2.33 15.95
CA THR A 7 8.13 2.36 17.00
C THR A 7 7.58 2.89 18.32
N GLU A 8 6.76 3.94 18.27
CA GLU A 8 6.15 4.52 19.48
C GLU A 8 5.09 3.59 20.09
N ARG A 9 4.24 2.97 19.27
CA ARG A 9 3.21 2.03 19.74
C ARG A 9 3.82 0.77 20.33
N GLU A 10 4.87 0.24 19.71
CA GLU A 10 5.64 -0.88 20.25
C GLU A 10 6.18 -0.57 21.65
N ALA A 11 6.71 0.65 21.86
CA ALA A 11 7.24 1.07 23.16
C ALA A 11 6.18 1.11 24.27
N VAL A 12 4.89 1.25 23.93
CA VAL A 12 3.76 1.27 24.88
C VAL A 12 2.89 0.01 24.84
N GLY A 13 3.28 -1.01 24.06
CA GLY A 13 2.54 -2.28 23.94
C GLY A 13 1.25 -2.19 23.13
N GLU A 14 1.09 -1.16 22.29
CA GLU A 14 -0.05 -1.01 21.38
C GLU A 14 0.15 -1.79 20.08
N SER A 15 -0.94 -2.25 19.46
CA SER A 15 -0.90 -2.96 18.18
C SER A 15 -0.29 -2.11 17.06
N PRO A 16 0.48 -2.70 16.13
CA PRO A 16 1.13 -1.94 15.07
C PRO A 16 0.11 -1.36 14.06
N LEU A 17 0.48 -0.26 13.42
CA LEU A 17 -0.24 0.44 12.34
C LEU A 17 -0.18 -0.30 11.00
N TRP A 18 0.35 -1.53 10.95
CA TRP A 18 0.39 -2.29 9.70
C TRP A 18 -1.02 -2.65 9.22
N PRO A 19 -1.26 -2.74 7.90
CA PRO A 19 -2.53 -3.17 7.32
C PRO A 19 -2.74 -4.69 7.51
N GLY A 20 -2.76 -5.16 8.75
CA GLY A 20 -2.86 -6.58 9.12
C GLY A 20 -4.29 -7.13 9.12
N LEU A 21 -4.41 -8.40 9.53
CA LEU A 21 -5.69 -9.12 9.68
C LEU A 21 -6.46 -8.78 10.96
N SER A 22 -5.76 -8.21 11.92
CA SER A 22 -6.25 -7.84 13.24
C SER A 22 -5.75 -6.45 13.64
N ALA A 23 -5.63 -5.56 12.64
CA ALA A 23 -5.18 -4.19 12.89
C ALA A 23 -6.19 -3.51 13.81
N ASP A 24 -5.77 -3.22 15.04
CA ASP A 24 -6.62 -2.56 16.04
C ASP A 24 -6.39 -1.06 16.00
N PHE A 25 -6.98 -0.42 14.99
CA PHE A 25 -7.30 0.99 15.11
C PHE A 25 -8.71 1.06 15.70
N SER A 26 -8.88 1.68 16.88
CA SER A 26 -10.09 1.69 17.71
C SER A 26 -11.45 1.81 16.96
N GLY A 27 -11.99 0.71 16.42
CA GLY A 27 -13.22 0.67 15.61
C GLY A 27 -13.04 0.73 14.08
N ALA A 28 -11.91 0.31 13.53
CA ALA A 28 -11.61 0.27 12.09
C ALA A 28 -11.96 -1.05 11.41
N THR A 29 -11.74 -1.05 10.09
CA THR A 29 -11.62 -2.27 9.31
C THR A 29 -10.62 -3.20 9.99
N LYS A 30 -11.10 -4.33 10.52
CA LYS A 30 -10.27 -5.26 11.29
C LYS A 30 -9.29 -6.02 10.39
N ASN A 31 -9.68 -6.26 9.15
CA ASN A 31 -8.93 -7.05 8.18
C ASN A 31 -8.70 -6.27 6.88
N TYR A 32 -7.52 -5.67 6.75
CA TYR A 32 -7.16 -4.93 5.53
C TYR A 32 -6.84 -5.83 4.34
N ALA A 33 -6.61 -7.13 4.55
CA ALA A 33 -6.50 -8.08 3.45
C ALA A 33 -7.84 -8.29 2.72
N GLN A 34 -8.94 -7.79 3.27
CA GLN A 34 -10.26 -7.80 2.64
C GLN A 34 -10.75 -6.38 2.32
N ALA A 35 -9.90 -5.36 2.46
CA ALA A 35 -10.25 -4.01 2.08
C ALA A 35 -10.52 -3.94 0.57
N PRO A 36 -11.56 -3.19 0.13
CA PRO A 36 -11.86 -3.04 -1.29
C PRO A 36 -10.76 -2.27 -2.04
N ASP A 37 -10.05 -1.40 -1.33
CA ASP A 37 -9.01 -0.52 -1.87
C ASP A 37 -8.04 -0.03 -0.77
N ALA A 38 -6.90 0.50 -1.21
CA ALA A 38 -5.86 1.01 -0.34
C ALA A 38 -6.31 2.26 0.43
N GLU A 39 -7.20 3.06 -0.14
CA GLU A 39 -7.74 4.28 0.45
C GLU A 39 -8.53 4.00 1.73
N THR A 40 -9.14 2.83 1.86
CA THR A 40 -9.76 2.36 3.11
C THR A 40 -8.76 2.39 4.27
N TYR A 41 -7.56 1.83 4.08
CA TYR A 41 -6.49 1.84 5.08
C TYR A 41 -6.00 3.25 5.40
N PHE A 42 -5.74 4.05 4.37
CA PHE A 42 -5.25 5.41 4.57
C PHE A 42 -6.29 6.34 5.22
N THR A 43 -7.57 6.14 4.93
CA THR A 43 -8.67 6.87 5.58
C THR A 43 -8.73 6.57 7.06
N ASP A 44 -8.62 5.29 7.44
CA ASP A 44 -8.59 4.89 8.85
C ASP A 44 -7.33 5.44 9.56
N LEU A 45 -6.17 5.50 8.88
CA LEU A 45 -4.96 6.13 9.42
C LEU A 45 -5.09 7.66 9.62
N VAL A 46 -5.79 8.38 8.74
CA VAL A 46 -6.00 9.83 8.87
C VAL A 46 -7.03 10.15 9.96
N ALA A 47 -8.10 9.36 10.04
CA ALA A 47 -9.24 9.66 10.91
C ALA A 47 -8.96 9.43 12.41
N ARG A 48 -7.87 8.75 12.76
CA ARG A 48 -7.69 8.18 14.11
C ARG A 48 -6.46 8.74 14.82
N PRO A 49 -6.54 8.92 16.15
CA PRO A 49 -5.39 9.29 16.98
C PRO A 49 -4.47 8.09 17.22
N CYS A 50 -4.21 7.27 16.20
CA CYS A 50 -3.29 6.14 16.31
C CYS A 50 -1.83 6.56 16.13
N MET A 51 -1.58 7.82 15.78
CA MET A 51 -0.26 8.43 15.64
C MET A 51 -0.18 9.70 16.50
N PRO A 52 1.02 10.04 17.03
CA PRO A 52 1.24 11.25 17.83
C PRO A 52 0.94 12.54 17.06
N TYR A 53 1.09 12.51 15.73
CA TYR A 53 0.82 13.62 14.83
C TYR A 53 -0.22 13.17 13.80
N PRO A 54 -1.31 13.94 13.60
CA PRO A 54 -2.34 13.58 12.66
C PRO A 54 -1.78 13.56 11.23
N LEU A 55 -2.03 12.48 10.50
CA LEU A 55 -1.76 12.45 9.06
C LEU A 55 -2.75 13.35 8.33
N GLY A 56 -2.25 14.24 7.50
CA GLY A 56 -3.05 14.98 6.53
C GLY A 56 -3.18 14.24 5.20
N TRP A 57 -4.28 14.44 4.49
CA TRP A 57 -4.55 13.87 3.16
C TRP A 57 -3.46 14.15 2.11
N PHE A 58 -2.75 15.27 2.25
CA PHE A 58 -1.65 15.65 1.36
C PHE A 58 -0.46 14.69 1.37
N HIS A 59 -0.30 13.85 2.41
CA HIS A 59 0.78 12.86 2.49
C HIS A 59 0.67 11.75 1.44
N PHE A 60 -0.50 11.57 0.83
CA PHE A 60 -0.74 10.55 -0.21
C PHE A 60 -0.66 11.11 -1.63
N ALA A 61 -0.24 12.38 -1.77
CA ALA A 61 -0.01 13.05 -3.04
C ALA A 61 1.44 12.85 -3.52
N GLY A 62 1.72 13.24 -4.77
CA GLY A 62 3.09 13.33 -5.26
C GLY A 62 3.23 13.17 -6.77
N ALA A 63 4.31 13.76 -7.31
CA ALA A 63 4.77 13.57 -8.69
C ALA A 63 3.62 13.59 -9.73
N GLY A 64 2.79 14.62 -9.66
CA GLY A 64 1.69 14.88 -10.59
C GLY A 64 0.33 14.31 -10.17
N VAL A 65 0.25 13.55 -9.07
CA VAL A 65 -1.00 13.26 -8.35
C VAL A 65 -1.23 14.37 -7.33
N ALA A 66 -2.37 15.06 -7.43
CA ALA A 66 -2.68 16.18 -6.55
C ALA A 66 -3.04 15.71 -5.14
N ALA A 67 -2.85 16.59 -4.17
CA ALA A 67 -3.30 16.35 -2.81
C ALA A 67 -4.82 16.36 -2.73
N ALA A 68 -5.37 15.40 -1.98
CA ALA A 68 -6.75 15.47 -1.56
C ALA A 68 -6.91 16.53 -0.46
N SER A 69 -8.02 17.24 -0.47
CA SER A 69 -8.36 18.22 0.57
C SER A 69 -9.20 17.62 1.70
N ASN A 70 -9.91 16.52 1.41
CA ASN A 70 -10.80 15.84 2.35
C ASN A 70 -10.96 14.36 1.96
N ARG A 71 -11.72 13.60 2.75
CA ARG A 71 -11.97 12.17 2.55
C ARG A 71 -12.64 11.86 1.20
N GLU A 72 -13.62 12.65 0.78
CA GLU A 72 -14.39 12.42 -0.45
C GLU A 72 -13.50 12.59 -1.69
N ASP A 73 -12.74 13.69 -1.75
CA ASP A 73 -11.73 13.94 -2.78
C ASP A 73 -10.65 12.85 -2.79
N PHE A 74 -10.29 12.30 -1.62
CA PHE A 74 -9.35 11.19 -1.55
C PHE A 74 -9.91 9.88 -2.15
N LEU A 75 -11.14 9.50 -1.79
CA LEU A 75 -11.76 8.25 -2.22
C LEU A 75 -12.20 8.27 -3.70
N GLU A 76 -12.65 9.43 -4.20
CA GLU A 76 -13.27 9.52 -5.52
C GLU A 76 -12.42 10.30 -6.53
N GLY A 77 -11.54 11.19 -6.06
CA GLY A 77 -10.79 12.15 -6.87
C GLY A 77 -9.47 11.63 -7.44
N ASP A 78 -9.20 10.33 -7.32
CA ASP A 78 -7.98 9.70 -7.83
C ASP A 78 -6.68 10.24 -7.22
N ARG A 79 -6.72 10.64 -5.94
CA ARG A 79 -5.67 11.44 -5.25
C ARG A 79 -4.65 10.64 -4.43
N ASN A 80 -4.72 9.31 -4.46
CA ASN A 80 -3.80 8.44 -3.75
C ASN A 80 -2.69 7.95 -4.68
N VAL A 81 -1.40 8.06 -4.30
CA VAL A 81 -0.25 7.51 -5.05
C VAL A 81 0.10 6.06 -4.70
N TRP A 82 -0.48 5.50 -3.64
CA TRP A 82 -0.02 4.25 -3.02
C TRP A 82 -1.02 3.09 -3.17
N ASN A 83 -0.48 1.94 -3.54
CA ASN A 83 -1.07 0.63 -3.29
C ASN A 83 -0.45 0.04 -2.01
N VAL A 84 -1.10 -0.99 -1.46
CA VAL A 84 -0.70 -1.63 -0.21
C VAL A 84 -0.56 -3.14 -0.41
N VAL A 85 0.44 -3.75 0.22
CA VAL A 85 0.45 -5.19 0.54
C VAL A 85 -0.09 -5.33 1.95
N ALA A 86 -1.30 -5.86 2.08
CA ALA A 86 -1.99 -6.04 3.35
C ALA A 86 -1.88 -7.48 3.82
N GLY A 87 -2.26 -7.75 5.08
CA GLY A 87 -2.27 -9.10 5.65
C GLY A 87 -0.87 -9.69 5.90
N LEU A 88 0.17 -8.85 5.92
CA LEU A 88 1.50 -9.24 6.38
C LEU A 88 1.40 -9.70 7.84
N ASP A 89 1.99 -10.85 8.13
CA ASP A 89 2.05 -11.37 9.50
C ASP A 89 3.12 -10.62 10.32
N GLU A 90 3.07 -10.74 11.65
CA GLU A 90 4.08 -10.12 12.54
C GLU A 90 5.49 -10.64 12.26
N ASN A 91 5.59 -11.88 11.78
CA ASN A 91 6.83 -12.55 11.38
C ASN A 91 7.29 -12.16 9.97
N ALA A 92 6.56 -11.27 9.28
CA ALA A 92 6.91 -10.87 7.93
C ALA A 92 8.25 -10.17 7.98
N SER A 93 9.15 -10.58 7.08
CA SER A 93 10.47 -9.98 6.96
C SER A 93 10.37 -8.46 6.83
N ASP A 94 11.30 -7.74 7.44
CA ASP A 94 11.42 -6.29 7.26
C ASP A 94 11.71 -5.89 5.81
N ALA A 95 12.18 -6.83 4.97
CA ALA A 95 12.34 -6.64 3.53
C ALA A 95 11.04 -6.83 2.73
N ALA A 96 9.95 -7.29 3.35
CA ALA A 96 8.68 -7.50 2.69
C ALA A 96 8.13 -6.16 2.17
N PRO A 97 7.62 -6.10 0.92
CA PRO A 97 6.98 -4.91 0.41
C PRO A 97 5.72 -4.61 1.21
N PHE A 98 5.52 -3.34 1.57
CA PHE A 98 4.35 -2.85 2.29
C PHE A 98 3.60 -1.81 1.44
N LEU A 99 4.27 -0.76 0.97
CA LEU A 99 3.69 0.21 0.05
C LEU A 99 4.39 0.14 -1.29
N PHE A 100 3.64 0.41 -2.35
CA PHE A 100 4.22 0.60 -3.66
C PHE A 100 3.40 1.57 -4.50
N THR A 101 4.03 2.20 -5.49
CA THR A 101 3.34 3.23 -6.27
C THR A 101 2.28 2.64 -7.19
N ARG A 102 1.17 3.37 -7.32
CA ARG A 102 -0.05 3.02 -8.06
C ARG A 102 0.11 2.69 -9.54
N ASN A 103 1.24 3.02 -10.14
CA ASN A 103 1.53 2.73 -11.55
C ASN A 103 1.87 1.25 -11.80
N LEU A 104 2.07 0.46 -10.75
CA LEU A 104 2.22 -0.99 -10.82
C LEU A 104 0.87 -1.67 -10.53
N ASP A 105 0.27 -2.29 -11.55
CA ASP A 105 -1.01 -3.03 -11.44
C ASP A 105 -0.75 -4.53 -11.35
N ILE A 106 -0.69 -5.02 -10.11
CA ILE A 106 -0.35 -6.41 -9.79
C ILE A 106 -1.40 -7.05 -8.89
N THR A 107 -1.44 -8.37 -8.92
CA THR A 107 -2.26 -9.20 -8.05
C THR A 107 -1.38 -10.05 -7.14
N MET A 108 -1.99 -10.70 -6.15
CA MET A 108 -1.26 -11.65 -5.32
C MET A 108 -0.74 -12.86 -6.13
N ASP A 109 -1.45 -13.24 -7.20
CA ASP A 109 -1.04 -14.34 -8.07
C ASP A 109 0.21 -13.98 -8.88
N ASP A 110 0.36 -12.71 -9.29
CA ASP A 110 1.61 -12.23 -9.88
C ASP A 110 2.78 -12.44 -8.91
N LEU A 111 2.59 -12.12 -7.63
CA LEU A 111 3.64 -12.28 -6.61
C LEU A 111 3.91 -13.74 -6.23
N ARG A 112 3.00 -14.67 -6.53
CA ARG A 112 3.19 -16.11 -6.33
C ARG A 112 3.79 -16.79 -7.55
N ASN A 113 3.64 -16.21 -8.74
CA ASN A 113 4.18 -16.76 -9.99
C ASN A 113 5.66 -16.39 -10.17
N GLU A 114 6.55 -17.37 -10.04
CA GLU A 114 8.00 -17.18 -10.21
C GLU A 114 8.41 -16.70 -11.62
N ASN A 115 7.57 -16.95 -12.64
CA ASN A 115 7.84 -16.56 -14.02
C ASN A 115 7.21 -15.22 -14.41
N VAL A 116 6.61 -14.48 -13.47
CA VAL A 116 5.95 -13.22 -13.78
C VAL A 116 6.95 -12.16 -14.26
N ASP A 117 6.58 -11.43 -15.30
CA ASP A 117 7.30 -10.20 -15.69
C ASP A 117 6.55 -8.96 -15.18
N LEU A 118 6.90 -8.48 -13.99
CA LEU A 118 6.32 -7.28 -13.38
C LEU A 118 6.51 -6.00 -14.23
N ARG A 119 7.46 -5.99 -15.17
CA ARG A 119 7.72 -4.83 -16.04
C ARG A 119 6.57 -4.60 -17.03
N THR A 120 5.81 -5.65 -17.32
CA THR A 120 4.62 -5.59 -18.19
C THR A 120 3.39 -5.05 -17.45
N ARG A 121 3.43 -5.06 -16.11
CA ARG A 121 2.37 -4.59 -15.21
C ARG A 121 2.40 -3.08 -14.94
N LEU A 122 3.33 -2.35 -15.56
CA LEU A 122 3.43 -0.90 -15.45
C LEU A 122 2.49 -0.21 -16.44
N ASP A 123 1.56 0.60 -15.92
CA ASP A 123 0.68 1.43 -16.74
C ASP A 123 1.37 2.75 -17.11
N ALA A 124 1.62 2.94 -18.41
CA ALA A 124 2.25 4.14 -18.95
C ALA A 124 1.46 5.44 -18.72
N ARG A 125 0.14 5.33 -18.59
CA ARG A 125 -0.76 6.47 -18.41
C ARG A 125 -0.91 6.86 -16.94
N MET A 126 -0.46 5.99 -16.04
CA MET A 126 -0.65 6.15 -14.61
C MET A 126 0.46 7.02 -14.02
N LYS A 127 0.07 8.19 -13.52
CA LYS A 127 0.94 8.98 -12.63
C LYS A 127 1.18 8.19 -11.33
N PRO A 128 2.32 8.38 -10.64
CA PRO A 128 3.34 9.40 -10.91
C PRO A 128 4.39 9.03 -11.97
N PHE A 129 4.68 7.75 -12.17
CA PHE A 129 5.92 7.35 -12.86
C PHE A 129 5.71 6.58 -14.17
N GLY A 130 4.46 6.32 -14.57
CA GLY A 130 4.16 5.59 -15.80
C GLY A 130 4.91 4.25 -15.86
N ARG A 131 5.73 4.08 -16.90
CA ARG A 131 6.58 2.89 -17.12
C ARG A 131 8.01 3.02 -16.61
N GLU A 132 8.40 4.12 -15.98
CA GLU A 132 9.82 4.37 -15.70
C GLU A 132 10.34 3.58 -14.50
N PHE A 133 9.63 3.66 -13.38
CA PHE A 133 10.00 3.00 -12.13
C PHE A 133 8.82 2.86 -11.18
N VAL A 134 9.03 2.07 -10.13
CA VAL A 134 8.13 1.92 -8.99
C VAL A 134 8.90 2.30 -7.74
N VAL A 135 8.26 3.03 -6.84
CA VAL A 135 8.79 3.20 -5.48
C VAL A 135 8.15 2.13 -4.62
N VAL A 136 8.96 1.37 -3.89
CA VAL A 136 8.53 0.35 -2.94
C VAL A 136 9.03 0.74 -1.55
N VAL A 137 8.14 0.71 -0.56
CA VAL A 137 8.48 0.87 0.85
C VAL A 137 8.35 -0.50 1.51
N ARG A 138 9.39 -0.90 2.23
CA ARG A 138 9.46 -2.16 2.96
C ARG A 138 8.80 -2.03 4.32
N LYS A 139 8.39 -3.16 4.91
CA LYS A 139 7.90 -3.22 6.31
C LYS A 139 8.92 -2.64 7.29
N GLY A 140 10.22 -2.84 7.10
CA GLY A 140 11.28 -2.24 7.92
C GLY A 140 11.49 -0.73 7.69
N GLY A 141 10.72 -0.09 6.80
CA GLY A 141 10.83 1.34 6.50
C GLY A 141 11.83 1.71 5.41
N ALA A 142 12.63 0.75 4.92
CA ALA A 142 13.49 1.00 3.77
C ALA A 142 12.65 1.38 2.54
N MET A 143 13.09 2.40 1.80
CA MET A 143 12.45 2.84 0.57
C MET A 143 13.39 2.61 -0.61
N GLU A 144 12.87 2.01 -1.68
CA GLU A 144 13.64 1.64 -2.85
C GLU A 144 12.95 2.11 -4.15
N VAL A 145 13.75 2.59 -5.10
CA VAL A 145 13.30 2.92 -6.45
C VAL A 145 13.69 1.80 -7.41
N LEU A 146 12.71 1.00 -7.81
CA LEU A 146 12.89 -0.08 -8.78
C LEU A 146 12.62 0.44 -10.19
N LYS A 147 13.70 0.80 -10.91
CA LYS A 147 13.62 1.12 -12.35
C LYS A 147 13.06 -0.07 -13.12
N ARG A 148 12.28 0.17 -14.18
CA ARG A 148 11.66 -0.88 -15.01
C ARG A 148 12.62 -2.03 -15.35
N ARG A 149 13.85 -1.74 -15.76
CA ARG A 149 14.84 -2.79 -16.11
C ARG A 149 15.22 -3.72 -14.93
N ARG A 150 15.03 -3.27 -13.69
CA ARG A 150 15.35 -3.98 -12.44
C ARG A 150 14.09 -4.40 -11.66
N LEU A 151 12.89 -4.14 -12.18
CA LEU A 151 11.64 -4.53 -11.56
C LEU A 151 11.36 -6.01 -11.83
N THR A 152 12.14 -6.89 -11.19
CA THR A 152 11.84 -8.32 -11.12
C THR A 152 10.94 -8.60 -9.92
N ARG A 153 10.32 -9.78 -9.90
CA ARG A 153 9.55 -10.26 -8.75
C ARG A 153 10.42 -10.31 -7.49
N GLU A 154 11.63 -10.84 -7.60
CA GLU A 154 12.57 -11.01 -6.48
C GLU A 154 12.98 -9.64 -5.92
N ALA A 155 13.28 -8.69 -6.80
CA ALA A 155 13.59 -7.32 -6.40
C ALA A 155 12.39 -6.67 -5.70
N PHE A 156 11.18 -6.84 -6.23
CA PHE A 156 9.96 -6.33 -5.59
C PHE A 156 9.71 -6.98 -4.22
N LEU A 157 9.92 -8.28 -4.07
CA LEU A 157 9.69 -9.01 -2.81
C LEU A 157 10.82 -8.83 -1.79
N GLY A 158 11.97 -8.30 -2.19
CA GLY A 158 13.11 -8.11 -1.28
C GLY A 158 13.65 -9.43 -0.74
N GLY A 159 13.56 -10.51 -1.53
CA GLY A 159 13.92 -11.87 -1.09
C GLY A 159 12.87 -12.57 -0.23
N THR A 160 11.73 -11.92 0.06
CA THR A 160 10.62 -12.53 0.79
C THR A 160 9.85 -13.51 -0.10
N VAL A 161 9.31 -14.57 0.49
CA VAL A 161 8.42 -15.52 -0.21
C VAL A 161 7.01 -15.39 0.33
N PHE A 162 6.05 -15.39 -0.57
CA PHE A 162 4.63 -15.44 -0.25
C PHE A 162 4.06 -16.80 -0.64
N ASN A 163 3.73 -17.63 0.34
CA ASN A 163 3.22 -18.99 0.13
C ASN A 163 2.22 -19.37 1.25
N GLN A 164 1.83 -20.65 1.35
CA GLN A 164 0.87 -21.11 2.36
C GLN A 164 1.41 -21.09 3.80
N THR A 165 2.72 -20.94 3.97
CA THR A 165 3.42 -20.94 5.26
C THR A 165 3.85 -19.53 5.68
N THR A 166 4.52 -18.81 4.79
CA THR A 166 5.08 -17.46 5.01
C THR A 166 4.21 -16.42 4.33
N ASN A 167 3.77 -15.38 5.06
CA ASN A 167 2.87 -14.34 4.55
C ASN A 167 1.59 -14.92 3.92
N ARG A 168 1.05 -16.00 4.49
CA ARG A 168 -0.06 -16.77 3.92
C ARG A 168 -1.35 -15.97 3.73
N HIS A 169 -1.47 -14.90 4.52
CA HIS A 169 -2.61 -13.99 4.50
C HIS A 169 -2.33 -12.71 3.72
N ALA A 170 -1.11 -12.56 3.19
CA ALA A 170 -0.76 -11.38 2.44
C ALA A 170 -1.55 -11.30 1.13
N THR A 171 -1.94 -10.10 0.78
CA THR A 171 -2.63 -9.80 -0.47
C THR A 171 -2.24 -8.43 -0.98
N VAL A 172 -2.47 -8.22 -2.28
CA VAL A 172 -2.33 -6.91 -2.90
C VAL A 172 -3.67 -6.17 -2.82
N VAL A 173 -3.65 -4.99 -2.23
CA VAL A 173 -4.78 -4.06 -2.18
C VAL A 173 -4.42 -2.85 -3.02
N LEU A 174 -5.02 -2.75 -4.19
CA LEU A 174 -4.80 -1.65 -5.12
C LEU A 174 -5.57 -0.40 -4.68
N LYS A 175 -5.11 0.75 -5.14
CA LYS A 175 -5.84 2.01 -5.03
C LYS A 175 -7.21 1.92 -5.72
N ALA A 176 -8.18 2.68 -5.24
CA ALA A 176 -9.57 2.67 -5.68
C ALA A 176 -9.66 2.96 -7.17
N LYS A 177 -10.42 2.14 -7.91
CA LYS A 177 -10.72 2.43 -9.31
C LYS A 177 -11.62 3.66 -9.38
N ILE A 178 -11.34 4.59 -10.29
CA ILE A 178 -12.19 5.76 -10.50
C ILE A 178 -13.59 5.24 -10.86
N ARG A 179 -14.61 5.59 -10.07
CA ARG A 179 -15.99 5.30 -10.45
C ARG A 179 -16.28 6.09 -11.73
N PRO A 180 -16.74 5.45 -12.83
CA PRO A 180 -17.19 6.21 -13.98
C PRO A 180 -18.32 7.15 -13.53
N PRO A 181 -18.41 8.36 -14.08
CA PRO A 181 -19.49 9.27 -13.72
C PRO A 181 -20.83 8.56 -13.97
N LYS A 182 -21.74 8.62 -12.98
CA LYS A 182 -23.12 8.17 -13.16
C LYS A 182 -23.65 8.84 -14.42
N ARG A 183 -24.00 8.05 -15.45
CA ARG A 183 -24.79 8.57 -16.56
C ARG A 183 -26.09 9.08 -15.95
N THR A 184 -26.28 10.39 -15.94
CA THR A 184 -27.61 10.98 -15.81
C THR A 184 -28.39 10.53 -17.03
N GLU A 185 -29.35 9.64 -16.81
CA GLU A 185 -30.45 9.37 -17.75
C GLU A 185 -31.39 10.57 -17.83
#